data_AF-A0A968JD33-F1
#
_entry.id   AF-A0A968JD33-F1
#
_cell.length_a   1.000
_cell.length_b   1.000
_cell.length_c   1.000
_cell.angle_alpha   90.00
_cell.angle_beta   90.00
_cell.angle_gamma   90.00
#
_symmetry.space_group_name_H-M   'P 1'
#
loop_
_entity.id
_entity.type
_entity.pdbx_description
1 polymer ?
#
loop_
_entity_poly.entity_id
_entity_poly.type
_entity_poly.pdbx_seq_one_letter_code
_entity_poly.pdbx_strand_id
1 'polypeptide(L)'
;MSWFKGDQKDIHKIIENKQLIQVSDTNALGEIVNQVIQDNPKVVEEYRSGKVQVIGFLIGQCMKASKGTGNPKVFKVLLSQKLK
;
A
#
# COMPACT_ATOMS: atom_id res chain seq x y z
N MET A 1 -2.50 37.98 -32.83
CA MET A 1 -1.77 37.59 -31.62
C MET A 1 -2.61 36.56 -30.86
N SER A 2 -2.54 35.28 -31.22
CA SER A 2 -3.33 34.21 -30.62
C SER A 2 -2.38 33.34 -29.80
N TRP A 3 -2.38 33.55 -28.49
CA TRP A 3 -1.79 32.65 -27.51
C TRP A 3 -2.94 31.78 -27.01
N PHE A 4 -2.67 30.52 -26.64
CA PHE A 4 -3.64 29.50 -26.20
C PHE A 4 -4.29 28.66 -27.31
N LYS A 5 -3.47 27.81 -27.94
CA LYS A 5 -3.94 26.52 -28.46
C LYS A 5 -2.94 25.45 -28.01
N GLY A 6 -3.14 24.97 -26.78
CA GLY A 6 -2.40 23.86 -26.19
C GLY A 6 -3.40 22.82 -25.68
N ASP A 7 -3.39 21.68 -26.34
CA ASP A 7 -4.22 20.49 -26.22
C ASP A 7 -4.86 20.18 -24.85
N GLN A 8 -6.20 20.17 -24.86
CA GLN A 8 -7.05 19.65 -23.78
C GLN A 8 -7.10 18.10 -23.77
N LYS A 9 -6.38 17.42 -24.67
CA LYS A 9 -6.38 15.96 -24.83
C LYS A 9 -5.33 15.22 -23.98
N ASP A 10 -4.34 15.91 -23.43
CA ASP A 10 -3.27 15.27 -22.66
C ASP A 10 -3.55 15.16 -21.15
N ILE A 11 -4.45 15.99 -20.62
CA ILE A 11 -4.72 16.03 -19.17
C ILE A 11 -5.42 14.74 -18.69
N HIS A 12 -6.35 14.20 -19.48
CA HIS A 12 -7.07 12.97 -19.11
C HIS A 12 -6.14 11.75 -19.09
N LYS A 13 -5.22 11.66 -20.05
CA LYS A 13 -4.23 10.58 -20.12
C LYS A 13 -3.27 10.59 -18.92
N ILE A 14 -2.88 11.78 -18.45
CA ILE A 14 -2.01 11.91 -17.26
C ILE A 14 -2.77 11.52 -15.99
N ILE A 15 -4.05 11.88 -15.87
CA ILE A 15 -4.88 11.55 -14.71
C ILE A 15 -5.14 10.04 -14.65
N GLU A 16 -5.52 9.41 -15.76
CA GLU A 16 -5.71 7.96 -15.83
C GLU A 16 -4.44 7.20 -15.47
N ASN A 17 -3.28 7.62 -15.98
CA ASN A 17 -2.01 6.99 -15.62
C ASN A 17 -1.70 7.15 -14.12
N LYS A 18 -1.89 8.32 -13.52
CA LYS A 18 -1.68 8.51 -12.08
C LYS A 18 -2.63 7.69 -11.22
N GLN A 19 -3.90 7.58 -11.63
CA GLN A 19 -4.89 6.77 -10.92
C GLN A 19 -4.57 5.27 -11.04
N LEU A 20 -4.19 4.80 -12.23
CA LEU A 20 -3.78 3.42 -12.48
C LEU A 20 -2.49 3.07 -11.74
N ILE A 21 -1.52 3.97 -11.69
CA ILE A 21 -0.28 3.80 -10.91
C ILE A 21 -0.63 3.69 -9.42
N GLN A 22 -1.44 4.60 -8.89
CA GLN A 22 -1.81 4.58 -7.47
C GLN A 22 -2.60 3.33 -7.06
N VAL A 23 -3.50 2.83 -7.93
CA VAL A 23 -4.24 1.57 -7.73
C VAL A 23 -3.32 0.36 -7.86
N SER A 24 -2.40 0.36 -8.82
CA SER A 24 -1.42 -0.72 -9.01
C SER A 24 -0.47 -0.83 -7.83
N ASP A 25 0.01 0.30 -7.30
CA ASP A 25 0.82 0.37 -6.09
C ASP A 25 0.04 -0.15 -4.87
N THR A 26 -1.24 0.22 -4.71
CA THR A 26 -2.04 -0.28 -3.58
C THR A 26 -2.38 -1.77 -3.69
N ASN A 27 -2.60 -2.30 -4.90
CA ASN A 27 -2.80 -3.73 -5.11
C ASN A 27 -1.52 -4.52 -4.78
N ALA A 28 -0.37 -4.11 -5.31
CA ALA A 28 0.92 -4.78 -5.07
C ALA A 28 1.29 -4.77 -3.58
N LEU A 29 1.10 -3.62 -2.89
CA LEU A 29 1.32 -3.53 -1.44
C LEU A 29 0.30 -4.38 -0.67
N GLY A 30 -0.94 -4.48 -1.16
CA GLY A 30 -2.00 -5.31 -0.57
C GLY A 30 -1.68 -6.81 -0.64
N GLU A 31 -1.11 -7.28 -1.74
CA GLU A 31 -0.63 -8.67 -1.89
C GLU A 31 0.49 -8.99 -0.91
N ILE A 32 1.47 -8.08 -0.78
CA ILE A 32 2.55 -8.21 0.20
C ILE A 32 2.00 -8.31 1.63
N VAL A 33 1.02 -7.47 1.97
CA VAL A 33 0.37 -7.50 3.29
C VAL A 33 -0.34 -8.84 3.50
N ASN A 34 -1.06 -9.36 2.51
CA ASN A 34 -1.71 -10.67 2.61
C ASN A 34 -0.69 -11.78 2.86
N GLN A 35 0.41 -11.80 2.12
CA GLN A 35 1.48 -12.77 2.27
C GLN A 35 2.07 -12.71 3.69
N VAL A 36 2.37 -11.50 4.18
CA VAL A 36 2.92 -11.32 5.53
C VAL A 36 1.92 -11.77 6.62
N ILE A 37 0.63 -11.51 6.45
CA ILE A 37 -0.40 -12.00 7.39
C ILE A 37 -0.42 -13.54 7.40
N GLN A 38 -0.38 -14.17 6.22
CA GLN A 38 -0.40 -15.64 6.08
C GLN A 38 0.86 -16.29 6.65
N ASP A 39 2.04 -15.66 6.46
CA ASP A 39 3.32 -16.18 6.93
C ASP A 39 3.55 -15.97 8.43
N ASN A 40 2.77 -15.08 9.07
CA ASN A 40 2.96 -14.71 10.48
C ASN A 40 1.68 -14.89 11.31
N PRO A 41 1.03 -16.08 11.30
CA PRO A 41 -0.28 -16.29 11.92
C PRO A 41 -0.26 -16.03 13.44
N LYS A 42 0.82 -16.41 14.13
CA LYS A 42 0.99 -16.16 15.57
C LYS A 42 0.95 -14.67 15.91
N VAL A 43 1.64 -13.85 15.12
CA VAL A 43 1.72 -12.40 15.34
C VAL A 43 0.37 -11.73 15.05
N VAL A 44 -0.36 -12.25 14.06
CA VAL A 44 -1.72 -11.83 13.74
C VAL A 44 -2.68 -12.12 14.90
N GLU A 45 -2.59 -13.31 15.51
CA GLU A 45 -3.38 -13.66 16.69
C GLU A 45 -3.03 -12.78 17.90
N GLU A 46 -1.76 -12.46 18.12
CA GLU A 46 -1.34 -11.54 19.18
C GLU A 46 -1.91 -10.13 18.95
N TYR A 47 -1.90 -9.64 17.71
CA TYR A 47 -2.49 -8.35 17.36
C TYR A 47 -4.00 -8.34 17.64
N ARG A 48 -4.71 -9.40 17.21
CA ARG A 48 -6.16 -9.57 17.44
C ARG A 48 -6.49 -9.73 18.93
N SER A 49 -5.59 -10.29 19.72
CA SER A 49 -5.69 -10.39 21.18
C SER A 49 -5.43 -9.06 21.90
N GLY A 50 -5.26 -7.95 21.17
CA GLY A 50 -5.08 -6.61 21.71
C GLY A 50 -3.63 -6.19 21.90
N LYS A 51 -2.63 -7.01 21.54
CA LYS A 51 -1.22 -6.61 21.58
C LYS A 51 -0.85 -5.79 20.35
N VAL A 52 -1.42 -4.59 20.21
CA VAL A 52 -1.25 -3.72 19.03
C VAL A 52 0.22 -3.42 18.70
N GLN A 53 1.11 -3.46 19.70
CA GLN A 53 2.56 -3.29 19.53
C GLN A 53 3.20 -4.25 18.49
N VAL A 54 2.63 -5.44 18.30
CA VAL A 54 3.16 -6.43 17.35
C VAL A 54 2.97 -6.02 15.89
N ILE A 55 2.14 -5.00 15.61
CA ILE A 55 2.00 -4.47 14.23
C ILE A 55 3.31 -3.90 13.69
N GLY A 56 4.20 -3.40 14.56
CA GLY A 56 5.53 -2.91 14.16
C GLY A 56 6.37 -4.00 13.50
N PHE A 57 6.26 -5.24 14.00
CA PHE A 57 6.92 -6.40 13.40
C PHE A 57 6.35 -6.71 12.01
N LEU A 58 5.03 -6.74 11.87
CA LEU A 58 4.37 -6.99 10.58
C LEU A 58 4.72 -5.91 9.54
N ILE A 59 4.81 -4.64 9.94
CA ILE A 59 5.28 -3.56 9.07
C ILE A 59 6.71 -3.81 8.60
N GLY A 60 7.61 -4.24 9.49
CA GLY A 60 8.98 -4.61 9.14
C GLY A 60 9.05 -5.75 8.12
N GLN A 61 8.21 -6.77 8.29
CA GLN A 61 8.09 -7.89 7.35
C GLN A 61 7.57 -7.43 5.97
N CYS A 62 6.59 -6.53 5.93
CA CYS A 62 6.11 -5.93 4.68
C CYS A 62 7.19 -5.09 3.98
N MET A 63 7.96 -4.31 4.75
CA MET A 63 9.10 -3.54 4.21
C MET A 63 10.16 -4.47 3.60
N LYS A 64 10.44 -5.61 4.24
CA LYS A 64 11.37 -6.62 3.73
C LYS A 64 10.84 -7.30 2.47
N ALA A 65 9.57 -7.70 2.45
CA ALA A 65 8.92 -8.36 1.31
C ALA A 65 8.80 -7.43 0.09
N SER A 66 8.56 -6.13 0.31
CA SER A 66 8.63 -5.10 -0.74
C SER A 66 10.05 -4.74 -1.18
N LYS A 67 11.09 -5.36 -0.61
CA LYS A 67 12.50 -4.99 -0.89
C LYS A 67 12.78 -3.50 -0.64
N GLY A 68 12.08 -2.91 0.33
CA GLY A 68 12.21 -1.51 0.70
C GLY A 68 11.51 -0.51 -0.24
N THR A 69 10.74 -0.95 -1.24
CA THR A 69 10.05 -0.04 -2.17
C THR A 69 8.72 0.49 -1.61
N GLY A 70 8.20 -0.09 -0.53
CA GLY A 70 6.94 0.33 0.09
C GLY A 70 7.11 1.42 1.16
N ASN A 71 5.97 1.99 1.60
CA ASN A 71 5.94 2.98 2.67
C ASN A 71 5.42 2.34 3.98
N PRO A 72 6.14 2.44 5.11
CA PRO A 72 5.72 1.84 6.38
C PRO A 72 4.40 2.40 6.90
N LYS A 73 4.06 3.67 6.60
CA LYS A 73 2.77 4.26 6.96
C LYS A 73 1.62 3.61 6.17
N VAL A 74 1.84 3.33 4.88
CA VAL A 74 0.86 2.66 4.03
C VAL A 74 0.66 1.21 4.48
N PHE A 75 1.75 0.48 4.75
CA PHE A 75 1.65 -0.86 5.30
C PHE A 75 0.92 -0.92 6.64
N LYS A 76 1.17 0.05 7.54
CA LYS A 76 0.42 0.14 8.80
C LYS A 76 -1.08 0.27 8.56
N VAL A 77 -1.50 1.15 7.65
CA VAL A 77 -2.93 1.35 7.33
C VAL A 77 -3.52 0.07 6.74
N LEU A 78 -2.85 -0.55 5.77
CA LEU A 78 -3.32 -1.78 5.13
C LEU A 78 -3.41 -2.96 6.11
N LEU A 79 -2.40 -3.14 6.97
CA LEU A 79 -2.40 -4.13 8.04
C LEU A 79 -3.55 -3.89 9.01
N SER A 80 -3.71 -2.65 9.51
CA SER A 80 -4.82 -2.32 10.41
C SER A 80 -6.20 -2.49 9.76
N GLN A 81 -6.34 -2.29 8.45
CA GLN A 81 -7.58 -2.54 7.72
C GLN A 81 -7.89 -4.03 7.58
N LYS A 82 -6.88 -4.87 7.33
CA LYS A 82 -7.04 -6.33 7.17
C LYS A 82 -7.13 -7.10 8.48
N LEU A 83 -6.63 -6.53 9.57
CA LEU A 83 -6.57 -7.16 10.89
C LEU A 83 -7.63 -6.64 11.88
N LYS A 84 -8.41 -5.63 11.51
CA LYS A 84 -9.70 -5.34 12.15
C LYS A 84 -10.66 -6.50 11.95
#